data_AF-A0A258JPK4-F1
#
_entry.id   AF-A0A258JPK4-F1
#
_cell.length_a   1.000
_cell.length_b   1.000
_cell.length_c   1.000
_cell.angle_alpha   90.00
_cell.angle_beta   90.00
_cell.angle_gamma   90.00
#
_symmetry.space_group_name_H-M   'P 1'
#
loop_
_entity.id
_entity.type
_entity.pdbx_description
1 polymer ?
#
loop_
_entity_poly.entity_id
_entity_poly.type
_entity_poly.pdbx_seq_one_letter_code
_entity_poly.pdbx_strand_id
1 'polypeptide(L)' 'RDGMHKDVIEQIMKIAPEKVVYVSCNSATQARDLALMDEKYKVTKVRPVDMFPQTHHVENVVLLERR' A
#
# COMPACT_ATOMS: atom_id res chain seq x y z
N ARG A 1 -11.96 -5.26 6.48
CA ARG A 1 -10.78 -4.40 6.78
C ARG A 1 -10.70 -3.39 5.65
N ASP A 2 -10.78 -2.11 5.99
CA ASP A 2 -11.31 -1.08 5.07
C ASP A 2 -10.22 -0.34 4.27
N GLY A 3 -8.96 -0.75 4.42
CA GLY A 3 -7.81 -0.08 3.80
C GLY A 3 -7.45 1.22 4.52
N MET A 4 -6.79 2.13 3.81
CA MET A 4 -6.51 3.47 4.32
C MET A 4 -7.73 4.39 4.18
N HIS A 5 -7.88 5.32 5.13
CA HIS A 5 -8.85 6.41 5.00
C HIS A 5 -8.38 7.39 3.92
N LYS A 6 -9.31 7.99 3.18
CA LYS A 6 -8.99 8.90 2.06
C LYS A 6 -8.13 10.08 2.50
N ASP A 7 -8.39 10.63 3.69
CA ASP A 7 -7.62 11.75 4.24
C ASP A 7 -6.12 11.42 4.39
N VAL A 8 -5.79 10.16 4.71
CA VAL A 8 -4.39 9.72 4.83
C VAL A 8 -3.71 9.70 3.46
N ILE A 9 -4.43 9.23 2.43
CA ILE A 9 -3.93 9.26 1.04
C ILE A 9 -3.66 10.70 0.63
N GLU A 10 -4.59 11.61 0.89
CA GLU A 10 -4.44 13.03 0.58
C GLU A 10 -3.24 13.66 1.31
N GLN A 11 -3.04 13.35 2.60
CA GLN A 11 -1.86 13.82 3.33
C GLN A 11 -0.56 13.29 2.75
N ILE A 12 -0.48 12.01 2.37
CA ILE A 12 0.71 11.43 1.74
C ILE A 12 0.98 12.07 0.37
N MET A 13 -0.07 12.33 -0.40
CA MET A 13 0.04 13.03 -1.69
C MET A 13 0.45 14.49 -1.53
N LYS A 14 0.13 15.13 -0.39
CA LYS A 14 0.54 16.50 -0.04
C LYS A 14 1.99 16.58 0.44
N ILE A 15 2.39 15.70 1.36
CA ILE A 15 3.76 15.65 1.91
C ILE A 15 4.74 15.18 0.82
N ALA A 16 4.28 14.28 -0.06
CA ALA A 16 5.05 13.73 -1.18
C ALA A 16 6.45 13.18 -0.79
N PRO A 17 6.57 12.31 0.24
CA PRO A 17 7.84 11.65 0.53
C PRO A 17 8.41 10.89 -0.67
N GLU A 18 9.73 10.70 -0.71
CA GLU A 18 10.36 9.95 -1.80
C GLU A 18 9.99 8.47 -1.82
N LYS A 19 9.73 7.88 -0.64
CA LYS A 19 9.40 6.46 -0.48
C LYS A 19 8.26 6.27 0.51
N VAL A 20 7.35 5.37 0.18
CA VAL A 20 6.25 4.95 1.06
C VAL A 20 6.22 3.43 1.10
N VAL A 21 6.23 2.86 2.31
CA VAL A 21 6.07 1.43 2.53
C VAL A 21 4.65 1.17 3.02
N TYR A 22 3.88 0.45 2.23
CA TYR A 22 2.50 0.11 2.54
C TYR A 22 2.40 -1.39 2.88
N VAL A 23 2.13 -1.70 4.16
CA VAL A 23 1.77 -3.04 4.64
C VAL A 23 0.25 -3.20 4.73
N SER A 24 -0.32 -4.24 4.13
CA SER A 24 -1.76 -4.54 4.19
C SER A 24 -2.04 -6.02 4.18
N CYS A 25 -2.99 -6.47 5.00
CA CYS A 25 -3.49 -7.84 5.00
C CYS A 25 -4.63 -8.06 3.98
N ASN A 26 -5.04 -7.01 3.27
CA ASN A 26 -6.10 -7.04 2.27
C ASN A 26 -5.58 -6.44 0.97
N SER A 27 -5.29 -7.30 0.00
CA SER A 27 -4.74 -6.93 -1.30
C SER A 27 -5.73 -6.11 -2.13
N ALA A 28 -7.04 -6.30 -1.97
CA ALA A 28 -8.05 -5.60 -2.76
C ALA A 28 -8.14 -4.11 -2.37
N THR A 29 -8.21 -3.82 -1.07
CA THR A 29 -8.21 -2.42 -0.59
C THR A 29 -6.87 -1.74 -0.85
N GLN A 30 -5.77 -2.48 -0.72
CA GLN A 30 -4.45 -1.96 -1.07
C GLN A 30 -4.36 -1.59 -2.55
N ALA A 31 -4.83 -2.42 -3.47
CA ALA A 31 -4.84 -2.12 -4.90
C ALA A 31 -5.65 -0.85 -5.23
N ARG A 32 -6.82 -0.66 -4.60
CA ARG A 32 -7.62 0.57 -4.72
C ARG A 32 -6.83 1.80 -4.28
N ASP A 33 -6.18 1.72 -3.12
CA ASP A 33 -5.45 2.85 -2.55
C ASP A 33 -4.18 3.17 -3.36
N LEU A 34 -3.50 2.16 -3.90
CA LEU A 34 -2.38 2.33 -4.83
C LEU A 34 -2.81 3.02 -6.13
N ALA A 35 -3.98 2.70 -6.66
CA ALA A 35 -4.51 3.34 -7.86
C ALA A 35 -4.77 4.84 -7.65
N LEU A 36 -5.19 5.25 -6.45
CA LEU A 36 -5.39 6.66 -6.10
C LEU A 36 -4.05 7.42 -5.98
N MET A 37 -2.95 6.72 -5.72
CA MET A 37 -1.61 7.29 -5.57
C MET A 37 -0.77 7.22 -6.85
N ASP A 38 -1.27 6.57 -7.91
CA ASP A 38 -0.50 6.28 -9.13
C ASP A 38 -0.02 7.55 -9.86
N GLU A 39 -0.71 8.68 -9.67
CA GLU A 39 -0.33 9.97 -10.26
C GLU A 39 1.06 10.43 -9.80
N LYS A 40 1.41 10.23 -8.51
CA LYS A 40 2.69 10.69 -7.93
C LYS A 40 3.66 9.58 -7.57
N TYR A 41 3.18 8.35 -7.44
CA TYR A 41 3.99 7.22 -7.00
C TYR A 41 3.96 6.09 -8.01
N LYS A 42 5.05 5.32 -8.03
CA LYS A 42 5.17 4.09 -8.78
C LYS A 42 5.41 2.95 -7.80
N VAL A 43 4.69 1.84 -7.98
CA VAL A 43 4.99 0.60 -7.28
C VAL A 43 6.28 0.02 -7.83
N THR A 44 7.32 -0.08 -6.99
CA THR A 44 8.63 -0.61 -7.41
C THR A 44 8.91 -1.99 -6.85
N LYS A 45 8.27 -2.37 -5.75
CA LYS A 45 8.39 -3.73 -5.18
C LYS A 45 7.12 -4.17 -4.49
N VAL A 46 6.81 -5.46 -4.61
CA VAL A 46 5.72 -6.12 -3.89
C VAL A 46 6.26 -7.41 -3.27
N ARG A 47 5.98 -7.64 -1.99
CA ARG A 47 6.34 -8.86 -1.27
C ARG A 47 5.20 -9.33 -0.38
N PRO A 48 4.53 -10.43 -0.75
CA PRO A 48 3.68 -11.16 0.17
C PRO A 48 4.53 -11.81 1.28
N VAL A 49 4.01 -11.80 2.50
CA VAL A 49 4.60 -12.38 3.71
C VAL A 49 3.54 -13.22 4.40
N ASP A 50 3.86 -14.50 4.61
CA ASP A 50 3.07 -15.39 5.44
C ASP A 50 3.47 -15.17 6.91
N MET A 51 2.74 -14.31 7.60
CA MET A 51 2.89 -14.11 9.05
C MET A 51 2.10 -15.14 9.87
N PHE A 52 1.18 -15.89 9.24
CA PHE A 52 0.25 -16.79 9.93
C PHE A 52 0.13 -18.11 9.17
N PRO A 53 1.15 -18.98 9.27
CA PRO A 53 1.16 -20.25 8.56
C PRO A 53 -0.08 -21.08 8.87
N GLN A 54 -0.58 -21.80 7.87
CA GLN A 54 -1.79 -22.64 7.96
C GLN A 54 -3.10 -21.84 8.16
N THR A 55 -3.09 -20.54 7.86
CA THR A 55 -4.31 -19.71 7.80
C THR A 55 -4.53 -19.13 6.41
N HIS A 56 -5.69 -18.51 6.19
CA HIS A 56 -5.97 -17.79 4.94
C HIS A 56 -5.36 -16.37 4.92
N HIS A 57 -4.71 -15.94 6.00
CA HIS A 57 -4.18 -14.57 6.10
C HIS A 57 -2.84 -14.45 5.38
N VAL A 58 -2.72 -13.43 4.54
CA VAL A 58 -1.47 -13.05 3.89
C VAL A 58 -1.28 -11.55 4.07
N GLU A 59 -0.13 -11.15 4.58
CA GLU A 59 0.27 -9.74 4.64
C GLU A 59 1.01 -9.39 3.36
N ASN A 60 0.73 -8.23 2.78
CA ASN A 60 1.38 -7.76 1.56
C ASN A 60 2.10 -6.44 1.80
N VAL A 61 3.40 -6.43 1.51
CA VAL A 61 4.27 -5.25 1.64
C VAL A 61 4.53 -4.69 0.26
N VAL A 62 4.15 -3.43 0.04
CA VAL A 62 4.35 -2.70 -1.21
C VAL A 62 5.27 -1.52 -0.97
N LEU A 63 6.29 -1.40 -1.81
CA LEU A 63 7.14 -0.21 -1.89
C LEU A 63 6.64 0.68 -3.02
N LEU A 64 6.31 1.91 -2.66
CA LEU A 64 6.01 3.01 -3.55
C LEU A 64 7.21 3.96 -3.55
N GLU A 65 7.67 4.34 -4.73
CA GLU A 65 8.67 5.40 -4.89
C GLU A 65 8.06 6.53 -5.69
N ARG A 66 8.38 7.77 -5.30
CA ARG A 66 7.90 8.97 -5.99
C ARG A 66 8.39 8.94 -7.43
N ARG A 67 7.49 9.24 -8.36
CA ARG A 67 7.78 9.34 -9.79
C ARG A 67 8.70 10.52 -10.09
#